data_AF-A0A3B0PVV7-F1
#
_entry.id   AF-A0A3B0PVV7-F1
#
_cell.length_a   1.000
_cell.length_b   1.000
_cell.length_c   1.000
_cell.angle_alpha   90.00
_cell.angle_beta   90.00
_cell.angle_gamma   90.00
#
_symmetry.space_group_name_H-M   'P 1'
#
loop_
_entity.id
_entity.type
_entity.pdbx_description
1 polymer ?
#
loop_
_entity_poly.entity_id
_entity_poly.type
_entity_poly.pdbx_seq_one_letter_code
_entity_poly.pdbx_strand_id
1 'polypeptide(L)' 'MEDSLSVEKYLANNNATLVQVVRFEVGEGIVKAQSDFAAEVASMVVK' A
#
# COMPACT_ATOMS: atom_id res chain seq x y z
N MET A 1 19.48 6.07 6.26
CA MET A 1 18.33 6.68 6.94
C MET A 1 18.42 6.20 8.37
N GLU A 2 18.49 7.10 9.33
CA GLU A 2 18.65 6.75 10.73
C GLU A 2 17.26 6.33 11.26
N ASP A 3 17.02 5.02 11.39
CA ASP A 3 15.69 4.47 11.73
C ASP A 3 15.21 4.88 13.15
N SER A 4 16.09 5.44 13.97
CA SER A 4 15.81 5.97 15.30
C SER A 4 15.23 7.38 15.31
N LEU A 5 15.29 8.12 14.19
CA LEU A 5 14.79 9.50 14.11
C LEU A 5 13.35 9.52 13.56
N SER A 6 12.39 9.97 14.38
CA SER A 6 11.02 10.17 13.92
C SER A 6 10.94 11.32 12.91
N VAL A 7 10.02 11.20 11.94
CA VAL A 7 9.77 12.22 10.91
C VAL A 7 9.48 13.61 11.51
N GLU A 8 8.77 13.62 12.64
CA GLU A 8 8.49 14.82 13.42
C GLU A 8 9.77 15.52 13.95
N LYS A 9 10.70 14.75 14.53
CA LYS A 9 11.97 15.28 15.06
C LYS A 9 12.86 15.83 13.95
N TYR A 10 12.86 15.17 12.79
CA TYR A 10 13.60 15.65 11.62
C TYR A 10 13.07 17.01 11.12
N LEU A 11 11.74 17.18 11.05
CA LEU A 11 11.10 18.43 10.64
C LEU A 11 11.38 19.56 11.65
N ALA A 12 11.25 19.27 12.95
CA ALA A 12 11.53 20.23 14.02
C ALA A 12 12.98 20.73 14.02
N ASN A 13 13.95 19.82 13.81
CA ASN A 13 15.38 20.17 13.73
C ASN A 13 15.72 21.07 12.54
N ASN A 14 14.90 21.09 11.50
CA ASN A 14 15.10 21.90 10.29
C ASN A 14 14.16 23.12 10.24
N ASN A 15 13.51 23.49 11.35
CA ASN A 15 12.54 24.58 11.44
C ASN A 15 11.42 24.48 10.37
N ALA A 16 11.07 23.27 9.96
CA ALA A 16 10.09 23.00 8.92
C ALA A 16 8.81 22.39 9.50
N THR A 17 7.68 22.66 8.86
CA THR A 17 6.38 22.07 9.22
C THR A 17 5.78 21.34 8.02
N LEU A 18 5.23 20.14 8.25
CA LEU A 18 4.56 19.38 7.21
C LEU A 18 3.09 19.80 7.16
N VAL A 19 2.72 20.50 6.08
CA VAL A 19 1.37 21.07 5.91
C VAL A 19 0.38 20.03 5.37
N GLN A 20 0.76 19.29 4.33
CA GLN A 20 -0.08 18.24 3.75
C GLN A 20 0.79 17.25 2.95
N VAL A 21 0.46 15.96 3.06
CA VAL A 21 1.01 14.90 2.21
C VAL A 21 -0.14 14.05 1.69
N VAL A 22 -0.09 13.69 0.41
CA VAL A 22 -1.04 12.74 -0.19
C VAL A 22 -0.21 11.64 -0.83
N ARG A 23 -0.40 10.40 -0.37
CA ARG A 23 0.26 9.22 -0.91
C ARG A 23 -0.80 8.39 -1.61
N PHE A 24 -0.65 8.23 -2.92
CA PHE A 24 -1.49 7.33 -3.70
C PHE A 24 -0.78 6.00 -3.87
N GLU A 25 -1.52 4.91 -3.71
CA GLU A 25 -1.05 3.57 -4.04
C GLU A 25 -1.94 2.94 -5.10
N VAL A 26 -1.35 2.19 -6.02
CA VAL A 26 -2.11 1.47 -7.05
C VAL A 26 -2.93 0.38 -6.37
N GLY A 27 -4.25 0.43 -6.52
CA GLY A 27 -5.16 -0.51 -5.86
C GLY A 27 -5.64 -0.06 -4.47
N GLU A 28 -5.37 1.17 -4.06
CA GLU A 28 -5.95 1.74 -2.84
C GLU A 28 -7.48 1.75 -2.92
N GLY A 29 -8.14 1.06 -1.99
CA GLY A 29 -9.60 0.89 -1.98
C GLY A 29 -10.14 -0.17 -2.95
N ILE A 30 -9.29 -0.87 -3.71
CA ILE A 30 -9.71 -1.96 -4.59
C ILE A 30 -9.51 -3.29 -3.86
N VAL A 31 -10.59 -4.06 -3.68
CA VAL A 31 -10.48 -5.44 -3.18
C VAL A 31 -9.68 -6.25 -4.19
N LYS A 32 -8.53 -6.78 -3.76
CA LYS A 32 -7.72 -7.66 -4.60
C LYS A 32 -8.56 -8.86 -4.99
N ALA A 33 -8.83 -9.01 -6.29
CA ALA A 33 -9.48 -10.18 -6.81
C ALA A 33 -8.59 -11.40 -6.54
N GLN A 34 -9.10 -12.34 -5.74
CA GLN A 34 -8.43 -13.60 -5.48
C GLN A 34 -9.02 -14.65 -6.43
N SER A 35 -8.29 -14.96 -7.50
CA SER A 35 -8.65 -16.01 -8.46
C SER A 35 -8.07 -17.34 -8.01
N ASP A 36 -8.93 -18.35 -7.82
CA ASP A 36 -8.51 -19.74 -7.59
C ASP A 36 -8.46 -20.49 -8.92
N PHE A 37 -7.24 -20.62 -9.45
CA PHE A 37 -6.98 -21.28 -10.72
C PHE A 37 -7.46 -22.75 -10.74
N ALA A 38 -7.38 -23.47 -9.61
CA ALA A 38 -7.76 -24.87 -9.57
C ALA A 38 -9.29 -25.04 -9.72
N ALA A 39 -10.06 -24.17 -9.07
CA ALA A 39 -11.52 -24.14 -9.20
C ALA A 39 -11.97 -23.75 -10.61
N GLU A 40 -11.30 -22.76 -11.22
CA GLU A 40 -11.60 -22.34 -12.60
C GLU A 40 -11.35 -23.48 -13.60
N VAL A 41 -10.20 -24.17 -13.51
CA VAL A 41 -9.88 -25.30 -14.40
C VAL A 41 -10.87 -26.45 -14.21
N ALA A 42 -11.22 -26.80 -12.97
CA ALA A 42 -12.20 -27.85 -12.70
C ALA A 42 -13.57 -27.53 -13.34
N SER A 43 -14.00 -26.27 -13.31
CA SER A 43 -15.27 -25.83 -13.93
C SER A 43 -15.26 -25.92 -15.47
N MET A 44 -14.10 -25.82 -16.10
CA MET A 44 -13.95 -25.91 -17.56
C MET A 44 -13.94 -27.36 -18.08
N VAL A 45 -13.53 -28.32 -17.24
CA VAL A 45 -13.37 -29.74 -17.64
C VAL A 45 -14.65 -30.56 -17.43
N VAL A 46 -15.55 -30.13 -16.54
CA VAL A 46 -16.82 -30.83 -16.23
C VAL A 46 -17.94 -30.51 -17.24
N LYS A 47 -17.66 -29.67 -18.24
CA LYS A 47 -18.63 -29.25 -19.26
C LYS A 47 -18.55 -30.08 -20.53
#